data_AF-A0A4R6BNX4-F1
#
_entry.id   AF-A0A4R6BNX4-F1
#
_cell.length_a   1.000
_cell.length_b   1.000
_cell.length_c   1.000
_cell.angle_alpha   90.00
_cell.angle_beta   90.00
_cell.angle_gamma   90.00
#
_symmetry.space_group_name_H-M   'P 1'
#
loop_
_entity.id
_entity.type
_entity.pdbx_description
1 polymer ?
#
loop_
_entity_poly.entity_id
_entity_poly.type
_entity_poly.pdbx_seq_one_letter_code
_entity_poly.pdbx_strand_id
1 'polypeptide(L)' 'MEVLEAQKTKIIQFIEKLPDLDNKIIKLRYIDNMPLKEIASELGYSEQYIRNKHSQVKKLIKMVNV' A
#
# COMPACT_ATOMS: atom_id res chain seq x y z
N MET A 1 14.47 -11.43 -19.30
CA MET A 1 13.56 -10.38 -18.77
C MET A 1 12.48 -11.05 -17.92
N GLU A 2 12.84 -11.73 -16.82
CA GLU A 2 11.86 -12.51 -16.01
C GLU A 2 11.85 -12.13 -14.52
N VAL A 3 12.91 -11.50 -14.01
CA VAL A 3 13.06 -11.25 -12.56
C VAL A 3 12.16 -10.08 -12.08
N LEU A 4 11.87 -9.12 -12.95
CA LEU A 4 11.11 -7.91 -12.59
C LEU A 4 9.60 -8.17 -12.44
N GLU A 5 9.06 -9.05 -13.28
CA GLU A 5 7.65 -9.46 -13.21
C GLU A 5 7.38 -10.28 -11.96
N ALA A 6 8.24 -11.24 -11.62
CA ALA A 6 8.11 -12.06 -10.41
C ALA A 6 8.12 -11.23 -9.11
N GLN A 7 8.91 -10.14 -9.07
CA GLN A 7 8.90 -9.22 -7.93
C GLN A 7 7.57 -8.47 -7.83
N LYS A 8 7.03 -7.99 -8.95
CA LYS A 8 5.70 -7.36 -8.98
C LYS A 8 4.60 -8.33 -8.54
N THR A 9 4.62 -9.58 -8.99
CA THR A 9 3.60 -10.58 -8.64
C THR A 9 3.60 -10.90 -7.15
N LYS A 10 4.77 -11.02 -6.51
CA LYS A 10 4.85 -11.22 -5.05
C LYS A 10 4.25 -10.06 -4.27
N ILE A 11 4.51 -8.83 -4.72
CA ILE A 11 3.94 -7.63 -4.10
C ILE A 11 2.41 -7.63 -4.27
N ILE A 12 1.90 -7.95 -5.47
CA ILE A 12 0.46 -8.02 -5.75
C ILE A 12 -0.23 -9.09 -4.89
N GLN A 13 0.30 -10.31 -4.82
CA GLN A 13 -0.28 -11.39 -4.00
C GLN A 13 -0.28 -11.07 -2.50
N PHE A 14 0.68 -10.29 -2.04
CA PHE A 14 0.72 -9.82 -0.65
C PHE A 14 -0.34 -8.74 -0.41
N ILE A 15 -0.48 -7.84 -1.38
CA ILE A 15 -1.48 -6.77 -1.38
C ILE A 15 -2.92 -7.32 -1.46
N GLU A 16 -3.17 -8.40 -2.20
CA GLU A 16 -4.48 -9.08 -2.27
C GLU A 16 -4.90 -9.76 -0.96
N LYS A 17 -3.94 -10.09 -0.09
CA LYS A 17 -4.22 -10.65 1.24
C LYS A 17 -4.44 -9.58 2.32
N LEU A 18 -4.17 -8.32 2.00
CA LEU A 18 -4.42 -7.21 2.91
C LEU A 18 -5.92 -6.88 2.92
N PRO A 19 -6.45 -6.39 4.06
CA PRO A 19 -7.80 -5.81 4.09
C PRO A 19 -7.97 -4.77 2.98
N ASP A 20 -9.14 -4.69 2.35
CA ASP A 20 -9.44 -3.79 1.22
C ASP A 20 -8.90 -2.37 1.39
N LEU A 21 -8.91 -1.86 2.63
CA LEU A 21 -8.44 -0.54 2.97
C LEU A 21 -6.93 -0.36 2.79
N ASP A 22 -6.12 -1.34 3.22
CA ASP A 22 -4.66 -1.27 3.15
C ASP A 22 -4.19 -1.36 1.68
N ASN A 23 -4.86 -2.17 0.86
CA ASN A 23 -4.64 -2.24 -0.59
C ASN A 23 -4.96 -0.91 -1.27
N LYS A 24 -6.13 -0.30 -0.98
CA LYS A 24 -6.51 1.01 -1.51
C LYS A 24 -5.50 2.11 -1.16
N ILE A 25 -5.00 2.13 0.08
CA ILE A 25 -3.98 3.11 0.51
C ILE A 25 -2.69 2.97 -0.31
N ILE A 26 -2.20 1.75 -0.52
CA ILE A 26 -1.00 1.51 -1.32
C ILE A 26 -1.23 1.88 -2.79
N LYS A 27 -2.38 1.51 -3.36
CA LYS A 27 -2.72 1.82 -4.74
C LYS A 27 -2.74 3.33 -4.98
N LEU A 28 -3.50 4.06 -4.17
CA LEU A 28 -3.59 5.53 -4.26
C LEU A 28 -2.24 6.21 -4.01
N ARG A 29 -1.43 5.68 -3.09
CA ARG A 29 -0.13 6.29 -2.76
C ARG A 29 0.93 6.09 -3.84
N TYR A 30 1.04 4.87 -4.37
CA TYR A 30 2.15 4.47 -5.24
C TYR A 30 1.79 4.45 -6.73
N ILE A 31 0.51 4.28 -7.08
CA ILE A 31 0.03 4.36 -8.47
C ILE A 31 -0.42 5.80 -8.77
N ASP A 32 -1.32 6.33 -7.94
CA ASP A 32 -1.94 7.64 -8.19
C ASP A 32 -1.13 8.82 -7.61
N ASN A 33 0.02 8.54 -6.98
CA ASN A 33 0.92 9.53 -6.35
C ASN A 33 0.25 10.45 -5.31
N MET A 34 -0.90 10.04 -4.78
CA MET A 34 -1.75 10.88 -3.94
C MET A 34 -1.15 11.05 -2.54
N PRO A 35 -1.16 12.25 -1.93
CA PRO A 35 -0.68 12.45 -0.57
C PRO A 35 -1.60 11.78 0.46
N LEU A 36 -1.05 11.34 1.60
CA LEU A 36 -1.81 10.59 2.62
C LEU A 36 -3.04 11.35 3.15
N LYS A 37 -2.99 12.69 3.15
CA LYS A 37 -4.11 13.56 3.54
C LYS A 37 -5.27 13.51 2.54
N GLU A 38 -4.97 13.51 1.24
CA GLU A 38 -5.99 13.35 0.19
C GLU A 38 -6.56 11.95 0.20
N ILE A 39 -5.71 10.93 0.36
CA ILE A 39 -6.15 9.53 0.53
C ILE A 39 -7.11 9.40 1.72
N ALA A 40 -6.83 10.08 2.82
CA ALA A 40 -7.71 10.08 3.99
C ALA A 40 -9.07 10.72 3.68
N SER A 41 -9.09 11.84 2.96
CA SER A 41 -10.33 12.49 2.53
C SER A 41 -11.12 11.61 1.56
N GLU A 42 -10.45 11.02 0.57
CA GLU A 42 -11.05 10.14 -0.45
C GLU A 42 -11.67 8.89 0.16
N LEU A 43 -11.00 8.29 1.15
CA LEU A 43 -11.46 7.08 1.82
C LEU A 43 -12.39 7.36 3.02
N GLY A 44 -12.63 8.63 3.37
CA GLY A 44 -13.49 9.01 4.49
C GLY A 44 -12.90 8.68 5.87
N TYR A 45 -11.58 8.58 6.00
CA TYR A 45 -10.88 8.31 7.26
C TYR A 45 -10.10 9.52 7.74
N SER A 46 -9.71 9.50 9.02
CA SER A 46 -8.77 10.51 9.52
C SER A 46 -7.37 10.30 8.95
N GLU A 47 -6.65 11.40 8.71
CA GLU A 47 -5.26 11.35 8.22
C GLU A 47 -4.37 10.51 9.15
N GLN A 48 -4.56 10.63 10.46
CA GLN A 48 -3.80 9.85 11.44
C GLN A 48 -4.04 8.34 11.32
N TYR A 49 -5.28 7.92 11.03
CA TYR A 49 -5.60 6.52 10.79
C TYR A 49 -4.88 5.97 9.56
N ILE A 50 -4.94 6.72 8.44
CA ILE A 50 -4.25 6.36 7.19
C ILE A 50 -2.72 6.31 7.39
N ARG A 51 -2.14 7.26 8.13
CA ARG A 51 -0.70 7.25 8.46
C ARG A 51 -0.29 6.01 9.26
N ASN A 52 -1.11 5.61 10.23
CA ASN A 52 -0.86 4.42 11.03
C ASN A 52 -0.92 3.15 10.17
N LYS A 53 -1.93 3.02 9.32
CA LYS A 53 -2.06 1.90 8.37
C LYS A 53 -0.93 1.85 7.36
N HIS A 54 -0.62 2.98 6.72
CA HIS A 54 0.50 3.09 5.79
C HIS A 54 1.83 2.68 6.44
N SER A 55 2.06 3.04 7.71
CA SER A 55 3.27 2.64 8.44
C SER A 55 3.35 1.12 8.68
N GLN A 56 2.22 0.47 8.94
CA GLN A 56 2.15 -0.99 9.10
C GLN A 56 2.46 -1.70 7.77
N VAL A 57 1.81 -1.27 6.68
CA VAL A 57 2.02 -1.88 5.37
C VAL A 57 3.44 -1.62 4.86
N LYS A 58 4.00 -0.44 5.09
CA LYS A 58 5.40 -0.13 4.74
C LYS A 58 6.39 -1.05 5.46
N LYS A 59 6.14 -1.42 6.73
CA LYS A 59 6.98 -2.40 7.45
C LYS A 59 6.91 -3.78 6.80
N LEU A 60 5.72 -4.22 6.39
CA LEU A 60 5.53 -5.51 5.71
C LEU A 60 6.24 -5.54 4.35
N ILE A 61 6.09 -4.50 3.52
CA ILE A 61 6.80 -4.39 2.24
C ILE A 61 8.31 -4.43 2.45
N LYS A 62 8.82 -3.69 3.44
CA LYS A 62 10.25 -3.71 3.78
C LYS A 62 10.73 -5.09 4.22
N MET A 63 9.90 -5.88 4.89
CA MET A 63 10.23 -7.23 5.34
C MET A 63 10.30 -8.23 4.18
N VAL A 64 9.49 -8.06 3.13
CA VAL A 64 9.46 -8.96 1.96
C VAL A 64 10.60 -8.67 0.97
N ASN A 65 11.13 -7.45 0.96
CA ASN A 65 12.25 -7.02 0.12
C ASN A 65 13.64 -7.15 0.80
N VAL A 66 13.73 -7.91 1.90
CA VAL A 66 14.99 -8.28 2.59
C VAL A 66 15.38 -9.71 2.22
#